data_AF-A0A0E0QCZ1-F1
#
_entry.id   AF-A0A0E0QCZ1-F1
#
_cell.length_a   1.000
_cell.length_b   1.000
_cell.length_c   1.000
_cell.angle_alpha   90.00
_cell.angle_beta   90.00
_cell.angle_gamma   90.00
#
_symmetry.space_group_name_H-M   'P 1'
#
loop_
_entity.id
_entity.type
_entity.pdbx_description
1 polymer ?
#
loop_
_entity_poly.entity_id
_entity_poly.type
_entity_poly.pdbx_seq_one_letter_code
_entity_poly.pdbx_strand_id
1 'polypeptide(L)'
;MADQLTDDQIAEFKEAFSLFDKDGDGCITTKELGTVMRSLGQNPTEAELQDMINEVDADGNGTIDFPEFLNLMARKMKDTDSEEELKEAFRVFDKDQNGFISAAELRHVMTNLGEKLTDEEVDEMIREADVDGDGQINYEEFVKVMMANNSCPWYVQIAVGPSHTRLRMELDKKFKVLCLHGFRTSGSFLKKQISKWNPSIFQQFDMVFPDGIFPAGGKSEIEGIFPPPYFEWFQFNKDFTEYTNLDECISYLCDYMVKNGPFDGLLGFSQGATLSALLIGYQAQGKVLNDHPPIKFMVSIAGSKFRDPSICNVAYKDPIKVKSVHFIGEKDWLKVPSEELAAAFEDPVIIRHPQGHTVPRLDEASVKQLSEWSSSILEDTKNADDVAKASNVEKPSEGNTVAESGENLVEQIAA
;
A
#
# COMPACT_ATOMS: atom_id res chain seq x y z
N MET A 1 -6.89 -29.21 -11.76
CA MET A 1 -6.14 -27.96 -11.47
C MET A 1 -7.07 -26.77 -11.19
N ALA A 2 -8.33 -27.01 -10.81
CA ALA A 2 -9.17 -26.02 -10.13
C ALA A 2 -9.00 -26.08 -8.59
N ASP A 3 -8.15 -27.00 -8.10
CA ASP A 3 -8.03 -27.35 -6.68
C ASP A 3 -7.08 -26.45 -5.87
N GLN A 4 -6.75 -25.25 -6.36
CA GLN A 4 -5.84 -24.30 -5.69
C GLN A 4 -6.43 -22.90 -5.48
N LEU A 5 -7.68 -22.65 -5.87
CA LEU A 5 -8.34 -21.37 -5.65
C LEU A 5 -9.28 -21.49 -4.45
N THR A 6 -9.24 -20.52 -3.54
CA THR A 6 -10.19 -20.45 -2.41
C THR A 6 -11.58 -20.09 -2.93
N ASP A 7 -12.63 -20.46 -2.18
CA ASP A 7 -14.01 -20.13 -2.53
C ASP A 7 -14.22 -18.62 -2.74
N ASP A 8 -13.49 -17.78 -1.98
CA ASP A 8 -13.50 -16.32 -2.11
C ASP A 8 -12.86 -15.85 -3.43
N GLN A 9 -11.74 -16.46 -3.85
CA GLN A 9 -11.10 -16.16 -5.14
C GLN A 9 -11.98 -16.59 -6.31
N ILE A 10 -12.65 -17.74 -6.20
CA ILE A 10 -13.61 -18.21 -7.21
C ILE A 10 -14.78 -17.23 -7.30
N ALA A 11 -15.25 -16.67 -6.18
CA ALA A 11 -16.32 -15.66 -6.18
C ALA A 11 -15.87 -14.35 -6.85
N GLU A 12 -14.67 -13.86 -6.56
CA GLU A 12 -14.10 -12.68 -7.22
C GLU A 12 -13.92 -12.88 -8.73
N PHE A 13 -13.43 -14.05 -9.16
CA PHE A 13 -13.30 -14.37 -10.58
C PHE A 13 -14.65 -14.53 -11.26
N LYS A 14 -15.68 -14.96 -10.54
CA LYS A 14 -17.05 -15.03 -11.05
C LYS A 14 -17.65 -13.64 -11.26
N GLU A 15 -17.41 -12.72 -10.33
CA GLU A 15 -17.79 -11.31 -10.52
C GLU A 15 -17.03 -10.68 -11.69
N ALA A 16 -15.74 -10.98 -11.83
CA ALA A 16 -14.93 -10.53 -12.96
C ALA A 16 -15.46 -11.12 -14.28
N PHE A 17 -15.79 -12.41 -14.33
CA PHE A 17 -16.35 -13.08 -15.50
C PHE A 17 -17.66 -12.42 -15.97
N SER A 18 -18.55 -12.08 -15.04
CA SER A 18 -19.79 -11.34 -15.34
C SER A 18 -19.57 -9.90 -15.82
N LEU A 19 -18.35 -9.34 -15.70
CA LEU A 19 -18.01 -8.07 -16.34
C LEU A 19 -17.70 -8.26 -17.82
N PHE A 20 -17.21 -9.44 -18.23
CA PHE A 20 -16.92 -9.79 -19.62
C PHE A 20 -18.14 -10.35 -20.33
N ASP A 21 -18.83 -11.33 -19.77
CA ASP A 21 -20.07 -11.92 -20.27
C ASP A 21 -21.23 -10.91 -20.13
N LYS A 22 -21.55 -10.20 -21.21
CA LYS A 22 -22.52 -9.08 -21.18
C LYS A 22 -23.94 -9.54 -21.39
N ASP A 23 -24.15 -10.59 -22.16
CA ASP A 23 -25.48 -11.14 -22.41
C ASP A 23 -25.86 -12.27 -21.43
N GLY A 24 -24.92 -12.71 -20.59
CA GLY A 24 -25.13 -13.66 -19.51
C GLY A 24 -25.28 -15.08 -20.03
N ASP A 25 -24.73 -15.39 -21.20
CA ASP A 25 -24.85 -16.70 -21.83
C ASP A 25 -23.87 -17.74 -21.26
N GLY A 26 -22.94 -17.31 -20.39
CA GLY A 26 -21.97 -18.14 -19.71
C GLY A 26 -20.67 -18.33 -20.49
N CYS A 27 -20.48 -17.64 -21.61
CA CYS A 27 -19.29 -17.66 -22.45
C CYS A 27 -18.81 -16.23 -22.74
N ILE A 28 -17.50 -16.05 -22.97
CA ILE A 28 -16.95 -14.76 -23.39
C ILE A 28 -16.53 -14.86 -24.84
N THR A 29 -17.16 -14.05 -25.69
CA THR A 29 -16.83 -13.94 -27.12
C THR A 29 -15.67 -12.96 -27.38
N THR A 30 -15.03 -13.02 -28.58
CA THR A 30 -14.01 -12.03 -28.98
C THR A 30 -14.53 -10.60 -28.89
N LYS A 31 -15.81 -10.41 -29.21
CA LYS A 31 -16.49 -9.11 -29.20
C LYS A 31 -16.64 -8.57 -27.78
N GLU A 32 -16.97 -9.42 -26.82
CA GLU A 32 -17.12 -9.05 -25.41
C GLU A 32 -15.77 -8.77 -24.77
N LEU A 33 -14.79 -9.65 -25.00
CA LEU A 33 -13.41 -9.44 -24.58
C LEU A 33 -12.87 -8.10 -25.12
N GLY A 34 -13.03 -7.85 -26.42
CA GLY A 34 -12.62 -6.61 -27.06
C GLY A 34 -13.36 -5.37 -26.53
N THR A 35 -14.64 -5.50 -26.17
CA THR A 35 -15.42 -4.40 -25.57
C THR A 35 -14.86 -4.03 -24.20
N VAL A 36 -14.51 -5.02 -23.38
CA VAL A 36 -13.92 -4.78 -22.07
C VAL A 36 -12.50 -4.23 -22.20
N MET A 37 -11.64 -4.79 -23.04
CA MET A 37 -10.26 -4.30 -23.23
C MET A 37 -10.23 -2.86 -23.74
N ARG A 38 -11.14 -2.49 -24.66
CA ARG A 38 -11.32 -1.09 -25.09
C ARG A 38 -11.85 -0.17 -23.99
N SER A 39 -12.72 -0.68 -23.12
CA SER A 39 -13.19 0.08 -21.95
C SER A 39 -12.09 0.31 -20.90
N LEU A 40 -11.08 -0.56 -20.86
CA LEU A 40 -9.87 -0.46 -20.04
C LEU A 40 -8.75 0.37 -20.69
N GLY A 41 -8.98 0.92 -21.89
CA GLY A 41 -8.04 1.82 -22.57
C GLY A 41 -7.02 1.13 -23.47
N GLN A 42 -7.12 -0.18 -23.68
CA GLN A 42 -6.33 -0.91 -24.68
C GLN A 42 -7.05 -0.93 -26.03
N ASN A 43 -6.33 -1.14 -27.14
CA ASN A 43 -6.96 -1.20 -28.46
C ASN A 43 -6.48 -2.43 -29.26
N PRO A 44 -6.83 -3.65 -28.82
CA PRO A 44 -6.42 -4.87 -29.49
C PRO A 44 -7.14 -5.05 -30.84
N THR A 45 -6.44 -5.66 -31.78
CA THR A 45 -6.96 -6.10 -33.08
C THR A 45 -7.77 -7.37 -32.94
N GLU A 46 -8.63 -7.67 -33.93
CA GLU A 46 -9.42 -8.92 -33.91
C GLU A 46 -8.54 -10.17 -33.93
N ALA A 47 -7.37 -10.10 -34.58
CA ALA A 47 -6.41 -11.20 -34.59
C ALA A 47 -5.81 -11.44 -33.20
N GLU A 48 -5.41 -10.37 -32.50
CA GLU A 48 -4.90 -10.48 -31.12
C GLU A 48 -5.98 -10.99 -30.15
N LEU A 49 -7.24 -10.57 -30.32
CA LEU A 49 -8.35 -11.07 -29.52
C LEU A 49 -8.60 -12.56 -29.79
N GLN A 50 -8.52 -12.98 -31.04
CA GLN A 50 -8.67 -14.39 -31.40
C GLN A 50 -7.52 -15.24 -30.87
N ASP A 51 -6.28 -14.75 -30.93
CA ASP A 51 -5.12 -15.44 -30.38
C ASP A 51 -5.26 -15.61 -28.86
N MET A 52 -5.72 -14.57 -28.15
CA MET A 52 -5.98 -14.64 -26.71
C MET A 52 -7.06 -15.66 -26.33
N ILE A 53 -8.10 -15.84 -27.16
CA ILE A 53 -9.11 -16.87 -26.95
C ILE A 53 -8.51 -18.25 -27.22
N ASN A 54 -7.83 -18.43 -28.35
CA ASN A 54 -7.26 -19.71 -28.75
C ASN A 54 -6.21 -20.26 -27.76
N GLU A 55 -5.57 -19.39 -26.98
CA GLU A 55 -4.59 -19.78 -25.95
C GLU A 55 -5.22 -20.55 -24.77
N VAL A 56 -6.52 -20.35 -24.52
CA VAL A 56 -7.23 -20.90 -23.34
C VAL A 56 -8.47 -21.70 -23.68
N ASP A 57 -9.02 -21.53 -24.89
CA ASP A 57 -10.11 -22.30 -25.49
C ASP A 57 -9.68 -23.75 -25.67
N ALA A 58 -9.98 -24.57 -24.67
CA ALA A 58 -9.56 -25.95 -24.59
C ALA A 58 -10.49 -26.87 -25.37
N ASP A 59 -11.76 -26.47 -25.53
CA ASP A 59 -12.77 -27.23 -26.27
C ASP A 59 -12.87 -26.82 -27.77
N GLY A 60 -12.24 -25.71 -28.16
CA GLY A 60 -12.14 -25.20 -29.52
C GLY A 60 -13.43 -24.56 -30.01
N ASN A 61 -14.31 -24.10 -29.11
CA ASN A 61 -15.61 -23.53 -29.46
C ASN A 61 -15.53 -22.05 -29.90
N GLY A 62 -14.37 -21.42 -29.80
CA GLY A 62 -14.11 -20.04 -30.19
C GLY A 62 -14.58 -18.99 -29.18
N THR A 63 -14.89 -19.42 -27.96
CA THR A 63 -15.31 -18.60 -26.82
C THR A 63 -14.56 -19.06 -25.55
N ILE A 64 -14.63 -18.28 -24.48
CA ILE A 64 -14.01 -18.65 -23.19
C ILE A 64 -15.12 -18.94 -22.19
N ASP A 65 -15.23 -20.18 -21.73
CA ASP A 65 -16.14 -20.53 -20.64
C ASP A 65 -15.55 -20.19 -19.26
N PHE A 66 -16.35 -20.29 -18.19
CA PHE A 66 -15.88 -19.94 -16.84
C PHE A 66 -14.67 -20.79 -16.36
N PRO A 67 -14.66 -22.13 -16.54
CA PRO A 67 -13.46 -22.94 -16.31
C PRO A 67 -12.21 -22.51 -17.08
N GLU A 68 -12.33 -22.17 -18.36
CA GLU A 68 -11.23 -21.70 -19.22
C GLU A 68 -10.74 -20.31 -18.78
N PHE A 69 -11.67 -19.44 -18.38
CA PHE A 69 -11.36 -18.14 -17.78
C PHE A 69 -10.57 -18.27 -16.48
N LEU A 70 -10.93 -19.22 -15.61
CA LEU A 70 -10.16 -19.50 -14.40
C LEU A 70 -8.74 -19.97 -14.72
N ASN A 71 -8.56 -20.81 -15.75
CA ASN A 71 -7.24 -21.23 -16.20
C ASN A 71 -6.42 -20.07 -16.78
N LEU A 72 -7.05 -19.18 -17.55
CA LEU A 72 -6.42 -17.95 -18.08
C LEU A 72 -5.92 -17.08 -16.93
N MET A 73 -6.78 -16.80 -15.94
CA MET A 73 -6.47 -15.95 -14.80
C MET A 73 -5.40 -16.60 -13.90
N ALA A 74 -5.49 -17.90 -13.65
CA ALA A 74 -4.50 -18.63 -12.86
C ALA A 74 -3.11 -18.68 -13.52
N ARG A 75 -3.03 -18.69 -14.86
CA ARG A 75 -1.76 -18.57 -15.60
C ARG A 75 -1.22 -17.14 -15.55
N LYS A 76 -2.05 -16.13 -15.82
CA LYS A 76 -1.65 -14.71 -15.77
C LYS A 76 -1.14 -14.29 -14.38
N MET A 77 -1.73 -14.81 -13.30
CA MET A 77 -1.23 -14.56 -11.94
C MET A 77 0.11 -15.25 -11.66
N LYS A 78 0.39 -16.41 -12.28
CA LYS A 78 1.70 -17.05 -12.16
C LYS A 78 2.80 -16.35 -12.95
N ASP A 79 2.49 -15.81 -14.13
CA ASP A 79 3.49 -15.24 -15.03
C ASP A 79 3.85 -13.77 -14.70
N THR A 80 2.95 -13.02 -14.07
CA THR A 80 3.15 -11.57 -13.87
C THR A 80 3.68 -11.21 -12.49
N ASP A 81 3.42 -12.04 -11.47
CA ASP A 81 3.83 -11.74 -10.07
C ASP A 81 5.14 -12.46 -9.68
N SER A 82 5.57 -13.51 -10.40
CA SER A 82 6.70 -14.34 -9.95
C SER A 82 8.09 -13.88 -10.42
N GLU A 83 8.23 -13.36 -11.64
CA GLU A 83 9.58 -13.10 -12.19
C GLU A 83 10.26 -11.89 -11.55
N GLU A 84 9.52 -10.80 -11.33
CA GLU A 84 10.09 -9.60 -10.71
C GLU A 84 10.36 -9.83 -9.21
N GLU A 85 9.51 -10.57 -8.50
CA GLU A 85 9.76 -10.98 -7.11
C GLU A 85 10.98 -11.90 -6.99
N LEU A 86 11.17 -12.84 -7.93
CA LEU A 86 12.35 -13.72 -7.94
C LEU A 86 13.64 -12.96 -8.27
N LYS A 87 13.59 -11.96 -9.15
CA LYS A 87 14.72 -11.06 -9.43
C LYS A 87 15.07 -10.21 -8.21
N GLU A 88 14.08 -9.68 -7.52
CA GLU A 88 14.31 -8.91 -6.29
C GLU A 88 14.88 -9.78 -5.18
N ALA A 89 14.37 -11.00 -5.00
CA ALA A 89 14.92 -11.97 -4.06
C ALA A 89 16.37 -12.30 -4.41
N PHE A 90 16.69 -12.57 -5.68
CA PHE A 90 18.05 -12.83 -6.13
C PHE A 90 19.01 -11.69 -5.80
N ARG A 91 18.61 -10.43 -6.01
CA ARG A 91 19.38 -9.22 -5.67
C ARG A 91 19.63 -9.05 -4.17
N VAL A 92 18.82 -9.64 -3.31
CA VAL A 92 19.06 -9.62 -1.86
C VAL A 92 20.25 -10.52 -1.51
N PHE A 93 20.41 -11.63 -2.23
CA PHE A 93 21.49 -12.59 -2.05
C PHE A 93 22.78 -12.18 -2.75
N ASP A 94 22.72 -11.77 -4.02
CA ASP A 94 23.86 -11.29 -4.83
C ASP A 94 24.23 -9.85 -4.42
N LYS A 95 25.13 -9.71 -3.44
CA LYS A 95 25.46 -8.43 -2.82
C LYS A 95 26.40 -7.59 -3.69
N ASP A 96 27.33 -8.24 -4.36
CA ASP A 96 28.26 -7.57 -5.25
C ASP A 96 27.70 -7.36 -6.68
N GLN A 97 26.49 -7.88 -6.95
CA GLN A 97 25.76 -7.78 -8.21
C GLN A 97 26.53 -8.40 -9.38
N ASN A 98 27.29 -9.46 -9.11
CA ASN A 98 28.06 -10.15 -10.12
C ASN A 98 27.22 -11.15 -10.94
N GLY A 99 25.95 -11.37 -10.55
CA GLY A 99 25.01 -12.28 -11.20
C GLY A 99 25.00 -13.70 -10.62
N PHE A 100 25.72 -13.93 -9.52
CA PHE A 100 25.91 -15.21 -8.86
C PHE A 100 25.85 -15.05 -7.34
N ILE A 101 25.35 -16.06 -6.64
CA ILE A 101 25.34 -16.09 -5.17
C ILE A 101 26.47 -16.99 -4.69
N SER A 102 27.46 -16.40 -4.03
CA SER A 102 28.57 -17.14 -3.42
C SER A 102 28.23 -17.73 -2.05
N ALA A 103 29.04 -18.68 -1.57
CA ALA A 103 28.94 -19.23 -0.21
C ALA A 103 29.00 -18.16 0.88
N ALA A 104 29.84 -17.15 0.68
CA ALA A 104 29.98 -16.04 1.61
C ALA A 104 28.70 -15.19 1.66
N GLU A 105 28.08 -14.93 0.51
CA GLU A 105 26.85 -14.16 0.40
C GLU A 105 25.64 -14.91 0.95
N LEU A 106 25.51 -16.19 0.60
CA LEU A 106 24.47 -17.06 1.14
C LEU A 106 24.55 -17.11 2.67
N ARG A 107 25.76 -17.32 3.22
CA ARG A 107 25.98 -17.31 4.68
C ARG A 107 25.67 -15.96 5.30
N HIS A 108 26.13 -14.88 4.67
CA HIS A 108 25.96 -13.53 5.18
C HIS A 108 24.47 -13.19 5.29
N VAL A 109 23.69 -13.51 4.26
CA VAL A 109 22.25 -13.33 4.24
C VAL A 109 21.61 -14.20 5.32
N MET A 110 21.87 -15.50 5.36
CA MET A 110 21.28 -16.41 6.37
C MET A 110 21.60 -15.99 7.81
N THR A 111 22.83 -15.52 8.06
CA THR A 111 23.25 -15.01 9.37
C THR A 111 22.50 -13.73 9.76
N ASN A 112 22.30 -12.80 8.81
CA ASN A 112 21.52 -11.58 9.02
C ASN A 112 20.02 -11.89 9.22
N LEU A 113 19.54 -13.01 8.68
CA LEU A 113 18.19 -13.54 8.88
C LEU A 113 18.01 -14.25 10.22
N GLY A 114 19.07 -14.32 11.05
CA GLY A 114 19.03 -14.88 12.40
C GLY A 114 19.40 -16.37 12.48
N GLU A 115 19.74 -17.00 11.35
CA GLU A 115 20.12 -18.41 11.27
C GLU A 115 21.64 -18.54 11.14
N LYS A 116 22.28 -19.21 12.09
CA LYS A 116 23.73 -19.47 12.05
C LYS A 116 24.00 -20.82 11.42
N LEU A 117 24.26 -20.83 10.12
CA LEU A 117 24.67 -22.03 9.39
C LEU A 117 26.17 -22.30 9.56
N THR A 118 26.56 -23.56 9.70
CA THR A 118 27.97 -23.98 9.69
C THR A 118 28.56 -23.93 8.29
N ASP A 119 29.88 -24.13 8.16
CA ASP A 119 30.51 -24.14 6.85
C ASP A 119 30.03 -25.30 5.99
N GLU A 120 29.86 -26.46 6.60
CA GLU A 120 29.38 -27.67 5.95
C GLU A 120 27.92 -27.53 5.48
N GLU A 121 27.08 -26.80 6.20
CA GLU A 121 25.68 -26.58 5.83
C GLU A 121 25.56 -25.65 4.61
N VAL A 122 26.38 -24.60 4.53
CA VAL A 122 26.39 -23.67 3.40
C VAL A 122 26.96 -24.34 2.15
N ASP A 123 28.02 -25.12 2.30
CA ASP A 123 28.63 -25.86 1.19
C ASP A 123 27.67 -26.92 0.63
N GLU A 124 26.89 -27.58 1.48
CA GLU A 124 25.86 -28.52 1.06
C GLU A 124 24.73 -27.83 0.28
N MET A 125 24.30 -26.65 0.74
CA MET A 125 23.26 -25.87 0.06
C MET A 125 23.68 -25.41 -1.34
N ILE A 126 24.94 -24.98 -1.51
CA ILE A 126 25.45 -24.63 -2.83
C ILE A 126 25.49 -25.86 -3.71
N ARG A 127 26.01 -26.98 -3.21
CA ARG A 127 26.11 -28.23 -3.97
C ARG A 127 24.75 -28.77 -4.46
N GLU A 128 23.67 -28.48 -3.75
CA GLU A 128 22.31 -28.87 -4.16
C GLU A 128 21.72 -27.95 -5.24
N ALA A 129 22.14 -26.68 -5.26
CA ALA A 129 21.62 -25.64 -6.15
C ALA A 129 22.46 -25.48 -7.43
N ASP A 130 23.77 -25.62 -7.31
CA ASP A 130 24.79 -25.50 -8.35
C ASP A 130 24.72 -26.69 -9.32
N VAL A 131 24.06 -26.48 -10.46
CA VAL A 131 23.84 -27.50 -11.49
C VAL A 131 25.02 -27.55 -12.45
N ASP A 132 25.65 -26.41 -12.72
CA ASP A 132 26.77 -26.30 -13.66
C ASP A 132 28.16 -26.56 -13.04
N GLY A 133 28.24 -26.63 -11.71
CA GLY A 133 29.40 -27.01 -10.91
C GLY A 133 30.43 -25.89 -10.74
N ASP A 134 30.03 -24.63 -10.89
CA ASP A 134 30.93 -23.48 -10.78
C ASP A 134 31.21 -23.04 -9.33
N GLY A 135 30.53 -23.66 -8.36
CA GLY A 135 30.63 -23.39 -6.93
C GLY A 135 29.84 -22.17 -6.47
N GLN A 136 28.96 -21.63 -7.31
CA GLN A 136 28.07 -20.50 -7.05
C GLN A 136 26.65 -20.84 -7.52
N ILE A 137 25.69 -19.94 -7.27
CA ILE A 137 24.30 -20.14 -7.71
C ILE A 137 23.93 -18.99 -8.64
N ASN A 138 23.73 -19.27 -9.93
CA ASN A 138 23.25 -18.28 -10.88
C ASN A 138 21.73 -18.08 -10.79
N TYR A 139 21.19 -17.08 -11.49
CA TYR A 139 19.76 -16.76 -11.43
C TYR A 139 18.85 -17.92 -11.85
N GLU A 140 19.21 -18.68 -12.89
CA GLU A 140 18.40 -19.79 -13.37
C GLU A 140 18.37 -20.95 -12.34
N GLU A 141 19.51 -21.21 -11.71
CA GLU A 141 19.64 -22.18 -10.61
C GLU A 141 18.85 -21.75 -9.39
N PHE A 142 18.95 -20.48 -9.00
CA PHE A 142 18.17 -19.90 -7.90
C PHE A 142 16.66 -20.01 -8.15
N VAL A 143 16.20 -19.69 -9.36
CA VAL A 143 14.79 -19.81 -9.75
C VAL A 143 14.35 -21.28 -9.71
N LYS A 144 15.18 -22.19 -10.23
CA LYS A 144 14.89 -23.62 -10.23
C LYS A 144 14.78 -24.19 -8.82
N VAL A 145 15.66 -23.76 -7.92
CA VAL A 145 15.66 -24.07 -6.49
C VAL A 145 14.38 -23.54 -5.85
N MET A 146 14.03 -22.27 -6.09
CA MET A 146 12.82 -21.63 -5.54
C MET A 146 11.50 -22.21 -6.09
N MET A 147 11.48 -22.71 -7.33
CA MET A 147 10.28 -23.23 -7.99
C MET A 147 10.06 -24.75 -7.83
N ALA A 148 11.09 -25.51 -7.45
CA ALA A 148 11.00 -26.96 -7.28
C ALA A 148 10.50 -27.34 -5.86
N ASN A 149 9.20 -27.54 -5.70
CA ASN A 149 8.56 -27.88 -4.41
C ASN A 149 8.95 -29.25 -3.80
N ASN A 150 9.02 -29.25 -2.46
CA ASN A 150 8.80 -30.32 -1.46
C ASN A 150 9.86 -31.39 -1.11
N SER A 151 11.08 -31.36 -1.64
CA SER A 151 12.11 -32.37 -1.29
C SER A 151 13.41 -31.80 -0.72
N CYS A 152 13.59 -30.48 -0.73
CA CYS A 152 14.80 -29.84 -0.27
C CYS A 152 14.71 -29.51 1.24
N PRO A 153 15.66 -29.95 2.08
CA PRO A 153 15.61 -29.71 3.53
C PRO A 153 15.52 -28.23 3.90
N TRP A 154 16.10 -27.34 3.08
CA TRP A 154 16.00 -25.89 3.27
C TRP A 154 14.56 -25.36 3.07
N TYR A 155 13.73 -25.99 2.22
CA TYR A 155 12.33 -25.58 2.03
C TYR A 155 11.48 -25.84 3.29
N VAL A 156 11.73 -26.91 4.05
CA VAL A 156 10.93 -27.22 5.25
C VAL A 156 11.38 -26.41 6.47
N GLN A 157 12.69 -26.14 6.62
CA GLN A 157 13.18 -25.28 7.70
C GLN A 157 12.92 -23.79 7.44
N ILE A 158 12.94 -23.36 6.18
CA ILE A 158 12.57 -22.00 5.79
C ILE A 158 11.04 -21.86 5.72
N ALA A 159 10.24 -22.76 5.15
CA ALA A 159 8.79 -22.54 5.03
C ALA A 159 7.97 -22.80 6.30
N VAL A 160 8.51 -23.52 7.31
CA VAL A 160 7.72 -24.01 8.46
C VAL A 160 8.33 -23.61 9.83
N GLY A 161 9.47 -22.90 9.82
CA GLY A 161 10.11 -22.40 11.04
C GLY A 161 9.52 -21.07 11.53
N PRO A 162 9.53 -20.79 12.86
CA PRO A 162 9.01 -19.54 13.43
C PRO A 162 9.65 -18.25 12.85
N SER A 163 10.83 -18.38 12.25
CA SER A 163 11.60 -17.29 11.63
C SER A 163 11.02 -16.81 10.28
N HIS A 164 10.29 -17.65 9.54
CA HIS A 164 9.72 -17.27 8.23
C HIS A 164 8.38 -16.56 8.32
N THR A 165 7.61 -16.79 9.39
CA THR A 165 6.47 -15.92 9.71
C THR A 165 6.96 -14.48 9.93
N ARG A 166 8.15 -14.30 10.52
CA ARG A 166 8.73 -12.97 10.77
C ARG A 166 9.34 -12.33 9.52
N LEU A 167 10.03 -13.09 8.68
CA LEU A 167 10.59 -12.59 7.42
C LEU A 167 9.54 -12.27 6.36
N ARG A 168 8.52 -13.10 6.22
CA ARG A 168 7.36 -12.81 5.36
C ARG A 168 6.56 -11.63 5.92
N MET A 169 6.42 -11.49 7.24
CA MET A 169 5.80 -10.29 7.85
C MET A 169 6.65 -9.01 7.72
N GLU A 170 7.99 -9.10 7.63
CA GLU A 170 8.87 -7.93 7.45
C GLU A 170 9.04 -7.53 5.97
N LEU A 171 8.99 -8.48 5.03
CA LEU A 171 9.01 -8.23 3.56
C LEU A 171 7.62 -7.87 2.99
N ASP A 172 6.52 -8.39 3.56
CA ASP A 172 5.13 -8.06 3.19
C ASP A 172 4.54 -6.89 4.01
N LYS A 173 5.36 -6.10 4.72
CA LYS A 173 4.82 -5.03 5.58
C LYS A 173 4.30 -3.87 4.73
N LYS A 174 3.06 -4.00 4.26
CA LYS A 174 2.32 -2.94 3.58
C LYS A 174 2.12 -1.79 4.54
N PHE A 175 2.34 -0.57 4.05
CA PHE A 175 1.99 0.63 4.78
C PHE A 175 0.47 0.70 4.90
N LYS A 176 -0.04 0.82 6.12
CA LYS A 176 -1.47 0.97 6.33
C LYS A 176 -1.88 2.42 6.12
N VAL A 177 -2.79 2.67 5.18
CA VAL A 177 -3.19 4.03 4.77
C VAL A 177 -4.64 4.27 5.10
N LEU A 178 -4.92 5.34 5.85
CA LEU A 178 -6.29 5.81 6.08
C LEU A 178 -6.71 6.74 4.95
N CYS A 179 -7.76 6.39 4.22
CA CYS A 179 -8.24 7.09 3.05
C CYS A 179 -9.55 7.87 3.34
N LEU A 180 -9.45 9.19 3.43
CA LEU A 180 -10.56 10.09 3.79
C LEU A 180 -11.21 10.69 2.54
N HIS A 181 -12.51 10.41 2.36
CA HIS A 181 -13.28 10.86 1.19
C HIS A 181 -13.59 12.37 1.19
N GLY A 182 -14.10 12.88 0.07
CA GLY A 182 -14.45 14.28 -0.12
C GLY A 182 -15.81 14.68 0.48
N PHE A 183 -16.16 15.95 0.31
CA PHE A 183 -17.43 16.49 0.79
C PHE A 183 -18.63 15.80 0.11
N ARG A 184 -19.57 15.28 0.91
CA ARG A 184 -20.79 14.59 0.43
C ARG A 184 -20.51 13.41 -0.49
N THR A 185 -19.49 12.64 -0.18
CA THR A 185 -19.19 11.37 -0.86
C THR A 185 -19.13 10.23 0.18
N SER A 186 -18.50 9.11 -0.15
CA SER A 186 -18.31 7.99 0.76
C SER A 186 -16.91 7.40 0.60
N GLY A 187 -16.47 6.61 1.59
CA GLY A 187 -15.23 5.84 1.51
C GLY A 187 -15.25 4.88 0.32
N SER A 188 -16.39 4.24 0.07
CA SER A 188 -16.58 3.35 -1.10
C SER A 188 -16.44 4.08 -2.44
N PHE A 189 -16.91 5.33 -2.52
CA PHE A 189 -16.72 6.15 -3.72
C PHE A 189 -15.25 6.52 -3.93
N LEU A 190 -14.56 6.96 -2.87
CA LEU A 190 -13.13 7.25 -2.95
C LEU A 190 -12.34 6.00 -3.37
N LYS A 191 -12.63 4.83 -2.78
CA LYS A 191 -12.04 3.54 -3.17
C LYS A 191 -12.19 3.30 -4.67
N LYS A 192 -13.39 3.54 -5.22
CA LYS A 192 -13.66 3.38 -6.66
C LYS A 192 -12.93 4.40 -7.55
N GLN A 193 -12.64 5.59 -7.04
CA GLN A 193 -11.83 6.58 -7.76
C GLN A 193 -10.35 6.18 -7.77
N ILE A 194 -9.82 5.79 -6.61
CA ILE A 194 -8.43 5.38 -6.42
C ILE A 194 -8.12 4.08 -7.17
N SER A 195 -9.08 3.15 -7.27
CA SER A 195 -8.93 1.91 -8.05
C SER A 195 -8.70 2.11 -9.55
N LYS A 196 -8.77 3.36 -10.06
CA LYS A 196 -8.46 3.69 -11.46
C LYS A 196 -6.98 4.03 -11.67
N TRP A 197 -6.20 4.16 -10.60
CA TRP A 197 -4.76 4.35 -10.69
C TRP A 197 -4.08 3.00 -10.95
N ASN A 198 -2.83 3.04 -11.40
CA ASN A 198 -2.07 1.83 -11.71
C ASN A 198 -1.94 0.95 -10.44
N PRO A 199 -2.33 -0.34 -10.49
CA PRO A 199 -2.24 -1.25 -9.34
C PRO A 199 -0.84 -1.36 -8.72
N SER A 200 0.23 -1.18 -9.51
CA SER A 200 1.61 -1.24 -9.01
C SER A 200 1.91 -0.19 -7.93
N ILE A 201 1.21 0.96 -7.96
CA ILE A 201 1.32 2.00 -6.93
C ILE A 201 0.85 1.47 -5.57
N PHE A 202 -0.15 0.57 -5.55
CA PHE A 202 -0.82 0.13 -4.32
C PHE A 202 -0.33 -1.21 -3.79
N GLN A 203 0.59 -1.89 -4.47
CA GLN A 203 1.11 -3.19 -4.01
C GLN A 203 1.61 -3.12 -2.57
N GLN A 204 2.16 -1.96 -2.18
CA GLN A 204 2.76 -1.72 -0.87
C GLN A 204 1.87 -0.96 0.12
N PHE A 205 0.61 -0.70 -0.24
CA PHE A 205 -0.34 0.03 0.60
C PHE A 205 -1.55 -0.85 0.96
N ASP A 206 -1.81 -1.01 2.26
CA ASP A 206 -3.07 -1.53 2.78
C ASP A 206 -4.03 -0.36 3.04
N MET A 207 -4.98 -0.14 2.14
CA MET A 207 -5.82 1.07 2.13
C MET A 207 -7.19 0.83 2.79
N VAL A 208 -7.49 1.63 3.80
CA VAL A 208 -8.74 1.60 4.55
C VAL A 208 -9.58 2.84 4.25
N PHE A 209 -10.83 2.64 3.82
CA PHE A 209 -11.71 3.71 3.35
C PHE A 209 -12.97 3.85 4.25
N PRO A 210 -12.86 4.47 5.43
CA PRO A 210 -14.02 4.72 6.28
C PRO A 210 -14.96 5.77 5.68
N ASP A 211 -16.21 5.73 6.13
CA ASP A 211 -17.19 6.78 5.89
C ASP A 211 -17.13 7.86 6.98
N GLY A 212 -17.46 9.09 6.62
CA GLY A 212 -17.67 10.19 7.56
C GLY A 212 -18.85 9.91 8.50
N ILE A 213 -18.80 10.46 9.70
CA ILE A 213 -19.79 10.20 10.75
C ILE A 213 -21.06 11.05 10.63
N PHE A 214 -21.06 12.06 9.76
CA PHE A 214 -22.23 12.91 9.54
C PHE A 214 -22.87 12.62 8.18
N PRO A 215 -24.17 12.29 8.12
CA PRO A 215 -24.89 12.20 6.84
C PRO A 215 -24.81 13.53 6.08
N ALA A 216 -24.73 13.44 4.75
CA ALA A 216 -24.73 14.62 3.90
C ALA A 216 -25.97 15.50 4.14
N GLY A 217 -25.74 16.78 4.48
CA GLY A 217 -26.80 17.75 4.78
C GLY A 217 -27.50 18.31 3.55
N GLY A 218 -27.13 17.86 2.35
CA GLY A 218 -27.72 18.32 1.10
C GLY A 218 -27.27 17.49 -0.10
N LYS A 219 -27.52 18.03 -1.30
CA LYS A 219 -27.26 17.34 -2.57
C LYS A 219 -25.77 17.01 -2.73
N SER A 220 -25.48 15.79 -3.20
CA SER A 220 -24.15 15.37 -3.63
C SER A 220 -23.96 15.57 -5.14
N GLU A 221 -22.76 15.94 -5.57
CA GLU A 221 -22.42 16.05 -6.99
C GLU A 221 -22.36 14.69 -7.71
N ILE A 222 -22.20 13.60 -6.94
CA ILE A 222 -22.14 12.24 -7.48
C ILE A 222 -23.50 11.55 -7.48
N GLU A 223 -24.56 12.27 -7.08
CA GLU A 223 -25.92 11.73 -7.10
C GLU A 223 -26.37 11.39 -8.53
N GLY A 224 -26.78 10.13 -8.72
CA GLY A 224 -27.11 9.58 -10.04
C GLY A 224 -25.93 8.99 -10.79
N ILE A 225 -24.69 9.16 -10.28
CA ILE A 225 -23.47 8.54 -10.81
C ILE A 225 -23.00 7.42 -9.88
N PHE A 226 -23.15 7.59 -8.58
CA PHE A 226 -22.81 6.61 -7.56
C PHE A 226 -23.95 6.52 -6.53
N PRO A 227 -24.26 5.34 -5.96
CA PRO A 227 -25.38 5.21 -5.03
C PRO A 227 -25.07 5.83 -3.65
N PRO A 228 -26.10 6.32 -2.93
CA PRO A 228 -26.00 6.73 -1.52
C PRO A 228 -25.75 5.51 -0.60
N PRO A 229 -25.39 5.70 0.69
CA PRO A 229 -25.35 6.96 1.45
C PRO A 229 -24.13 7.85 1.15
N TYR A 230 -24.29 9.15 1.41
CA TYR A 230 -23.22 10.15 1.33
C TYR A 230 -22.99 10.79 2.69
N PHE A 231 -21.75 11.16 2.96
CA PHE A 231 -21.29 11.62 4.26
C PHE A 231 -20.43 12.87 4.15
N GLU A 232 -20.31 13.55 5.27
CA GLU A 232 -19.44 14.70 5.48
C GLU A 232 -18.58 14.41 6.73
N TRP A 233 -17.33 14.87 6.73
CA TRP A 233 -16.48 14.78 7.91
C TRP A 233 -16.83 15.88 8.92
N PHE A 234 -17.18 17.06 8.41
CA PHE A 234 -17.63 18.22 9.18
C PHE A 234 -18.43 19.15 8.26
N GLN A 235 -19.17 20.10 8.82
CA GLN A 235 -19.84 21.15 8.05
C GLN A 235 -19.04 22.45 8.12
N PHE A 236 -19.23 23.32 7.14
CA PHE A 236 -18.56 24.62 7.10
C PHE A 236 -19.48 25.71 6.56
N ASN A 237 -19.24 26.96 6.95
CA ASN A 237 -19.91 28.12 6.37
C ASN A 237 -19.39 28.41 4.95
N LYS A 238 -20.11 29.24 4.18
CA LYS A 238 -19.78 29.53 2.77
C LYS A 238 -18.37 30.10 2.56
N ASP A 239 -17.83 30.77 3.57
CA ASP A 239 -16.53 31.43 3.51
C ASP A 239 -15.37 30.52 3.99
N PHE A 240 -15.69 29.30 4.42
CA PHE A 240 -14.76 28.32 4.97
C PHE A 240 -13.98 28.84 6.19
N THR A 241 -14.62 29.64 7.04
CA THR A 241 -14.02 30.25 8.23
C THR A 241 -14.57 29.70 9.54
N GLU A 242 -15.75 29.08 9.49
CA GLU A 242 -16.39 28.44 10.64
C GLU A 242 -16.70 26.98 10.30
N TYR A 243 -16.46 26.09 11.27
CA TYR A 243 -16.57 24.66 11.10
C TYR A 243 -17.45 24.07 12.20
N THR A 244 -18.47 23.31 11.81
CA THR A 244 -19.39 22.63 12.73
C THR A 244 -19.06 21.15 12.78
N ASN A 245 -19.09 20.57 13.98
CA ASN A 245 -18.77 19.17 14.27
C ASN A 245 -17.32 18.72 13.96
N LEU A 246 -16.41 19.68 13.73
CA LEU A 246 -15.00 19.38 13.45
C LEU A 246 -14.31 18.67 14.64
N ASP A 247 -14.50 19.15 15.87
CA ASP A 247 -13.88 18.55 17.05
C ASP A 247 -14.35 17.12 17.32
N GLU A 248 -15.64 16.85 17.08
CA GLU A 248 -16.21 15.50 17.16
C GLU A 248 -15.61 14.59 16.10
N CYS A 249 -15.44 15.09 14.87
CA CYS A 249 -14.77 14.36 13.79
C CYS A 249 -13.31 14.04 14.10
N ILE A 250 -12.55 15.01 14.61
CA ILE A 250 -11.15 14.82 15.01
C ILE A 250 -11.06 13.75 16.09
N SER A 251 -11.92 13.82 17.11
CA SER A 251 -11.96 12.84 18.20
C SER A 251 -12.26 11.44 17.67
N TYR A 252 -13.28 11.31 16.82
CA TYR A 252 -13.62 10.06 16.15
C TYR A 252 -12.45 9.48 15.36
N LEU A 253 -11.76 10.30 14.55
CA LEU A 253 -10.64 9.82 13.75
C LEU A 253 -9.45 9.42 14.61
N CYS A 254 -9.17 10.13 15.70
CA CYS A 254 -8.13 9.73 16.65
C CYS A 254 -8.41 8.36 17.25
N ASP A 255 -9.63 8.14 17.75
CA ASP A 255 -10.06 6.86 18.31
C ASP A 255 -10.03 5.75 17.24
N TYR A 256 -10.49 6.06 16.03
CA TYR A 256 -10.47 5.12 14.91
C TYR A 256 -9.04 4.70 14.55
N MET A 257 -8.12 5.67 14.49
CA MET A 257 -6.72 5.43 14.15
C MET A 257 -6.00 4.61 15.22
N VAL A 258 -6.24 4.87 16.51
CA VAL A 258 -5.68 4.07 17.60
C VAL A 258 -6.26 2.66 17.59
N LYS A 259 -7.58 2.52 17.40
CA LYS A 259 -8.28 1.23 17.45
C LYS A 259 -7.98 0.31 16.26
N ASN A 260 -7.87 0.88 15.07
CA ASN A 260 -7.74 0.12 13.82
C ASN A 260 -6.34 0.24 13.20
N GLY A 261 -5.43 1.01 13.80
CA GLY A 261 -4.07 1.22 13.32
C GLY A 261 -3.05 0.23 13.88
N PRO A 262 -1.76 0.60 13.92
CA PRO A 262 -1.24 1.91 13.52
C PRO A 262 -1.39 2.15 12.01
N PHE A 263 -1.70 3.39 11.63
CA PHE A 263 -1.70 3.85 10.25
C PHE A 263 -0.37 4.52 9.93
N ASP A 264 0.28 4.10 8.86
CA ASP A 264 1.55 4.67 8.42
C ASP A 264 1.36 5.97 7.64
N GLY A 265 0.24 6.10 6.92
CA GLY A 265 -0.01 7.24 6.05
C GLY A 265 -1.47 7.66 5.97
N LEU A 266 -1.69 8.88 5.49
CA LEU A 266 -3.02 9.42 5.22
C LEU A 266 -3.17 9.74 3.73
N LEU A 267 -4.28 9.32 3.14
CA LEU A 267 -4.71 9.76 1.82
C LEU A 267 -6.02 10.51 1.96
N GLY A 268 -6.13 11.68 1.35
CA GLY A 268 -7.37 12.44 1.40
C GLY A 268 -7.74 13.05 0.06
N PHE A 269 -9.04 13.17 -0.17
CA PHE A 269 -9.59 13.99 -1.26
C PHE A 269 -10.41 15.15 -0.69
N SER A 270 -10.19 16.38 -1.16
CA SER A 270 -10.98 17.56 -0.83
C SER A 270 -11.06 17.81 0.69
N GLN A 271 -12.25 17.65 1.29
CA GLN A 271 -12.44 17.70 2.74
C GLN A 271 -11.55 16.71 3.49
N GLY A 272 -11.42 15.47 2.99
CA GLY A 272 -10.55 14.46 3.59
C GLY A 272 -9.07 14.85 3.53
N ALA A 273 -8.60 15.47 2.44
CA ALA A 273 -7.22 15.96 2.34
C ALA A 273 -6.95 17.09 3.35
N THR A 274 -7.90 18.02 3.47
CA THR A 274 -7.84 19.12 4.44
C THR A 274 -7.75 18.59 5.87
N LEU A 275 -8.53 17.55 6.19
CA LEU A 275 -8.54 16.90 7.49
C LEU A 275 -7.26 16.10 7.77
N SER A 276 -6.71 15.39 6.78
CA SER A 276 -5.44 14.67 6.92
C SER A 276 -4.29 15.62 7.30
N ALA A 277 -4.20 16.79 6.64
CA ALA A 277 -3.17 17.77 6.96
C ALA A 277 -3.34 18.36 8.37
N LEU A 278 -4.58 18.57 8.81
CA LEU A 278 -4.88 19.02 10.17
C LEU A 278 -4.39 18.02 11.21
N LEU A 279 -4.72 16.73 11.03
CA LEU A 279 -4.33 15.67 11.97
C LEU A 279 -2.81 15.56 12.08
N ILE A 280 -2.09 15.62 10.96
CA ILE A 280 -0.63 15.61 10.93
C ILE A 280 -0.06 16.83 11.64
N GLY A 281 -0.56 18.03 11.31
CA GLY A 281 -0.12 19.28 11.94
C GLY A 281 -0.35 19.30 13.45
N TYR A 282 -1.50 18.82 13.90
CA TYR A 282 -1.82 18.71 15.33
C TYR A 282 -0.98 17.63 16.03
N GLN A 283 -0.71 16.50 15.38
CA GLN A 283 0.16 15.46 15.94
C GLN A 283 1.59 15.99 16.12
N ALA A 284 2.12 16.73 15.13
CA ALA A 284 3.45 17.34 15.21
C ALA A 284 3.59 18.34 16.39
N GLN A 285 2.47 18.93 16.82
CA GLN A 285 2.40 19.85 17.98
C GLN A 285 1.97 19.15 19.28
N GLY A 286 1.85 17.81 19.29
CA GLY A 286 1.46 17.01 20.45
C GLY A 286 0.02 17.24 20.92
N LYS A 287 -0.89 17.65 20.01
CA LYS A 287 -2.29 17.98 20.33
C LYS A 287 -3.23 16.79 20.20
N VAL A 288 -2.98 15.91 19.25
CA VAL A 288 -3.80 14.74 18.94
C VAL A 288 -2.91 13.55 18.62
N LEU A 289 -3.48 12.34 18.59
CA LEU A 289 -2.77 11.11 18.20
C LEU A 289 -1.52 10.83 19.05
N ASN A 290 -1.55 11.17 20.35
CA ASN A 290 -0.41 10.96 21.28
C ASN A 290 -0.10 9.47 21.51
N ASP A 291 -1.12 8.61 21.43
CA ASP A 291 -1.00 7.15 21.57
C ASP A 291 -0.87 6.43 20.22
N HIS A 292 -0.70 7.18 19.14
CA HIS A 292 -0.53 6.66 17.79
C HIS A 292 0.86 7.05 17.27
N PRO A 293 1.61 6.14 16.61
CA PRO A 293 2.91 6.47 16.03
C PRO A 293 2.85 7.69 15.08
N PRO A 294 3.96 8.41 14.88
CA PRO A 294 3.99 9.51 13.91
C PRO A 294 3.58 9.05 12.51
N ILE A 295 2.71 9.82 11.86
CA ILE A 295 2.35 9.60 10.46
C ILE A 295 3.58 9.84 9.58
N LYS A 296 3.87 8.89 8.68
CA LYS A 296 5.08 8.87 7.86
C LYS A 296 4.92 9.63 6.55
N PHE A 297 3.72 9.60 5.96
CA PHE A 297 3.46 10.25 4.68
C PHE A 297 2.01 10.70 4.49
N MET A 298 1.82 11.60 3.52
CA MET A 298 0.51 12.10 3.11
C MET A 298 0.34 12.12 1.58
N VAL A 299 -0.80 11.64 1.12
CA VAL A 299 -1.31 11.84 -0.26
C VAL A 299 -2.48 12.83 -0.20
N SER A 300 -2.28 14.02 -0.75
CA SER A 300 -3.27 15.10 -0.77
C SER A 300 -3.85 15.25 -2.18
N ILE A 301 -5.17 15.16 -2.32
CA ILE A 301 -5.86 15.42 -3.60
C ILE A 301 -6.82 16.58 -3.39
N ALA A 302 -6.53 17.73 -4.01
CA ALA A 302 -7.34 18.95 -3.90
C ALA A 302 -7.63 19.38 -2.44
N GLY A 303 -6.65 19.23 -1.55
CA GLY A 303 -6.77 19.67 -0.15
C GLY A 303 -6.58 21.17 0.03
N SER A 304 -6.98 21.72 1.17
CA SER A 304 -6.74 23.12 1.52
C SER A 304 -6.34 23.24 2.98
N LYS A 305 -5.78 24.39 3.37
CA LYS A 305 -5.64 24.74 4.79
C LYS A 305 -7.01 25.10 5.36
N PHE A 306 -7.22 24.78 6.63
CA PHE A 306 -8.25 25.47 7.41
C PHE A 306 -7.97 26.98 7.39
N ARG A 307 -9.02 27.82 7.45
CA ARG A 307 -8.87 29.29 7.47
C ARG A 307 -9.08 29.90 8.84
N ASP A 308 -9.58 29.12 9.79
CA ASP A 308 -9.71 29.55 11.19
C ASP A 308 -8.30 29.82 11.76
N PRO A 309 -8.00 31.05 12.22
CA PRO A 309 -6.69 31.39 12.76
C PRO A 309 -6.26 30.53 13.95
N SER A 310 -7.19 30.09 14.80
CA SER A 310 -6.90 29.24 15.95
C SER A 310 -6.40 27.85 15.52
N ILE A 311 -6.90 27.33 14.40
CA ILE A 311 -6.43 26.09 13.79
C ILE A 311 -5.08 26.34 13.10
N CYS A 312 -4.97 27.38 12.28
CA CYS A 312 -3.76 27.68 11.52
C CYS A 312 -2.54 27.87 12.39
N ASN A 313 -2.70 28.62 13.49
CA ASN A 313 -1.62 28.94 14.44
C ASN A 313 -1.10 27.70 15.20
N VAL A 314 -1.76 26.55 15.05
CA VAL A 314 -1.35 25.27 15.62
C VAL A 314 -0.93 24.33 14.50
N ALA A 315 -1.85 23.96 13.59
CA ALA A 315 -1.61 22.92 12.58
C ALA A 315 -0.51 23.27 11.59
N TYR A 316 -0.34 24.56 11.27
CA TYR A 316 0.61 25.03 10.24
C TYR A 316 1.61 26.03 10.81
N LYS A 317 1.84 25.97 12.14
CA LYS A 317 2.76 26.87 12.85
C LYS A 317 4.20 26.72 12.33
N ASP A 318 4.63 25.48 12.16
CA ASP A 318 5.94 25.09 11.65
C ASP A 318 5.75 24.27 10.37
N PRO A 319 6.73 24.25 9.45
CA PRO A 319 6.68 23.38 8.28
C PRO A 319 6.44 21.92 8.67
N ILE A 320 5.48 21.29 8.00
CA ILE A 320 5.13 19.88 8.21
C ILE A 320 6.19 19.02 7.54
N LYS A 321 6.97 18.30 8.34
CA LYS A 321 8.11 17.46 7.87
C LYS A 321 7.73 16.12 7.26
N VAL A 322 6.44 15.78 7.33
CA VAL A 322 5.91 14.52 6.77
C VAL A 322 6.04 14.56 5.26
N LYS A 323 6.62 13.51 4.66
CA LYS A 323 6.71 13.38 3.20
C LYS A 323 5.33 13.48 2.58
N SER A 324 5.17 14.30 1.56
CA SER A 324 3.86 14.52 0.96
C SER A 324 3.88 14.60 -0.56
N VAL A 325 2.82 14.10 -1.16
CA VAL A 325 2.49 14.30 -2.58
C VAL A 325 1.14 15.00 -2.69
N HIS A 326 1.07 16.03 -3.52
CA HIS A 326 -0.11 16.88 -3.71
C HIS A 326 -0.56 16.86 -5.16
N PHE A 327 -1.77 16.36 -5.40
CA PHE A 327 -2.45 16.39 -6.69
C PHE A 327 -3.28 17.67 -6.81
N ILE A 328 -2.92 18.51 -7.78
CA ILE A 328 -3.51 19.83 -7.98
C ILE A 328 -4.08 19.95 -9.39
N GLY A 329 -5.39 20.18 -9.48
CA GLY A 329 -6.10 20.34 -10.75
C GLY A 329 -5.97 21.76 -11.30
N GLU A 330 -5.56 21.89 -12.57
CA GLU A 330 -5.38 23.19 -13.23
C GLU A 330 -6.70 23.97 -13.39
N LYS A 331 -7.83 23.26 -13.44
CA LYS A 331 -9.18 23.84 -13.50
C LYS A 331 -9.93 23.76 -12.17
N ASP A 332 -9.27 23.33 -11.11
CA ASP A 332 -9.89 23.20 -9.79
C ASP A 332 -10.07 24.58 -9.15
N TRP A 333 -11.24 24.83 -8.59
CA TRP A 333 -11.51 26.04 -7.82
C TRP A 333 -10.71 26.06 -6.50
N LEU A 334 -10.23 24.91 -6.04
CA LEU A 334 -9.28 24.77 -4.94
C LEU A 334 -7.81 24.81 -5.37
N LYS A 335 -7.47 25.13 -6.62
CA LYS A 335 -6.07 25.16 -7.08
C LYS A 335 -5.15 25.99 -6.17
N VAL A 336 -5.48 27.26 -5.97
CA VAL A 336 -4.66 28.16 -5.13
C VAL A 336 -4.63 27.71 -3.67
N PRO A 337 -5.77 27.39 -3.02
CA PRO A 337 -5.75 26.78 -1.68
C PRO A 337 -4.94 25.48 -1.56
N SER A 338 -4.88 24.67 -2.62
CA SER A 338 -4.09 23.44 -2.65
C SER A 338 -2.60 23.73 -2.75
N GLU A 339 -2.20 24.74 -3.51
CA GLU A 339 -0.81 25.22 -3.57
C GLU A 339 -0.37 25.81 -2.22
N GLU A 340 -1.25 26.55 -1.56
CA GLU A 340 -1.02 27.08 -0.21
C GLU A 340 -0.88 25.97 0.84
N LEU A 341 -1.66 24.89 0.72
CA LEU A 341 -1.54 23.72 1.57
C LEU A 341 -0.22 22.99 1.31
N ALA A 342 0.14 22.73 0.05
CA ALA A 342 1.39 22.09 -0.31
C ALA A 342 2.59 22.86 0.27
N ALA A 343 2.58 24.19 0.19
CA ALA A 343 3.63 25.05 0.76
C ALA A 343 3.75 25.00 2.29
N ALA A 344 2.81 24.37 3.02
CA ALA A 344 2.98 24.09 4.46
C ALA A 344 3.83 22.85 4.74
N PHE A 345 4.10 22.00 3.74
CA PHE A 345 4.91 20.81 3.88
C PHE A 345 6.37 21.10 3.47
N GLU A 346 7.31 20.38 4.07
CA GLU A 346 8.71 20.39 3.69
C GLU A 346 8.89 19.54 2.42
N ASP A 347 9.50 20.12 1.39
CA ASP A 347 9.80 19.50 0.08
C ASP A 347 8.66 18.62 -0.52
N PRO A 348 7.44 19.18 -0.71
CA PRO A 348 6.32 18.42 -1.25
C PRO A 348 6.53 18.05 -2.72
N VAL A 349 6.14 16.83 -3.11
CA VAL A 349 5.97 16.46 -4.52
C VAL A 349 4.65 17.03 -5.01
N ILE A 350 4.65 17.78 -6.11
CA ILE A 350 3.43 18.37 -6.69
C ILE A 350 3.17 17.75 -8.05
N ILE A 351 2.05 17.03 -8.17
CA ILE A 351 1.58 16.43 -9.43
C ILE A 351 0.40 17.25 -9.95
N ARG A 352 0.57 17.89 -11.11
CA ARG A 352 -0.47 18.73 -11.73
C ARG A 352 -1.26 17.93 -12.76
N HIS A 353 -2.57 18.16 -12.82
CA HIS A 353 -3.44 17.50 -13.81
C HIS A 353 -4.42 18.49 -14.45
N PRO A 354 -4.91 18.26 -15.68
CA PRO A 354 -5.69 19.24 -16.44
C PRO A 354 -7.17 19.35 -16.02
N GLN A 355 -7.60 18.56 -15.04
CA GLN A 355 -9.01 18.42 -14.66
C GLN A 355 -9.41 19.41 -13.56
N GLY A 356 -10.71 19.50 -13.28
CA GLY A 356 -11.26 20.27 -12.17
C GLY A 356 -11.20 19.51 -10.85
N HIS A 357 -12.19 19.73 -9.99
CA HIS A 357 -12.27 19.13 -8.66
C HIS A 357 -12.59 17.63 -8.71
N THR A 358 -11.56 16.79 -8.85
CA THR A 358 -11.69 15.33 -8.97
C THR A 358 -10.41 14.63 -8.55
N VAL A 359 -10.53 13.36 -8.15
CA VAL A 359 -9.40 12.44 -8.16
C VAL A 359 -8.97 12.24 -9.62
N PRO A 360 -7.72 12.56 -10.00
CA PRO A 360 -7.27 12.50 -11.38
C PRO A 360 -7.12 11.07 -11.86
N ARG A 361 -7.20 10.86 -13.18
CA ARG A 361 -6.51 9.72 -13.80
C ARG A 361 -5.04 10.09 -13.94
N LEU A 362 -4.17 9.15 -13.67
CA LEU A 362 -2.73 9.36 -13.77
C LEU A 362 -2.27 9.03 -15.18
N ASP A 363 -1.49 9.93 -15.78
CA ASP A 363 -0.71 9.61 -16.98
C ASP A 363 0.59 8.88 -16.58
N GLU A 364 1.35 8.39 -17.57
CA GLU A 364 2.59 7.65 -17.34
C GLU A 364 3.61 8.44 -16.52
N ALA A 365 3.70 9.76 -16.75
CA ALA A 365 4.60 10.64 -16.03
C ALA A 365 4.21 10.76 -14.54
N SER A 366 2.91 10.92 -14.27
CA SER A 366 2.37 10.99 -12.91
C SER A 366 2.50 9.67 -12.17
N VAL A 367 2.29 8.54 -12.86
CA VAL A 367 2.53 7.19 -12.30
C VAL A 367 3.98 7.06 -11.89
N LYS A 368 4.92 7.39 -12.78
CA LYS A 368 6.36 7.32 -12.51
C LYS A 368 6.75 8.18 -11.29
N GLN A 369 6.31 9.43 -11.23
CA GLN A 369 6.60 10.32 -10.10
C GLN A 369 6.04 9.79 -8.78
N LEU A 370 4.81 9.26 -8.80
CA LEU A 370 4.19 8.69 -7.61
C LEU A 370 4.89 7.40 -7.16
N SER A 371 5.31 6.55 -8.10
CA SER A 371 6.09 5.35 -7.82
C SER A 371 7.44 5.70 -7.20
N GLU A 372 8.22 6.62 -7.80
CA GLU A 372 9.50 7.09 -7.24
C GLU A 372 9.33 7.69 -5.84
N TRP A 373 8.28 8.50 -5.64
CA TRP A 373 7.95 9.04 -4.33
C TRP A 373 7.62 7.94 -3.31
N SER A 374 6.79 6.96 -3.69
CA SER A 374 6.44 5.82 -2.82
C SER A 374 7.66 4.97 -2.44
N SER A 375 8.56 4.72 -3.39
CA SER A 375 9.82 4.01 -3.13
C SER A 375 10.67 4.74 -2.10
N SER A 376 10.75 6.08 -2.18
CA SER A 376 11.51 6.89 -1.23
C SER A 376 11.00 6.81 0.22
N ILE A 377 9.72 6.48 0.43
CA ILE A 377 9.13 6.30 1.77
C ILE A 377 9.61 4.98 2.40
N LEU A 378 9.74 3.94 1.58
CA LEU A 378 10.24 2.63 2.02
C LEU A 378 11.70 2.72 2.44
N GLU A 379 12.52 3.42 1.65
CA GLU A 379 13.94 3.63 1.93
C GLU A 379 14.15 4.34 3.27
N ASP A 380 13.38 5.42 3.53
CA ASP A 380 13.44 6.13 4.80
C ASP A 380 13.02 5.25 5.99
N THR A 381 12.00 4.41 5.79
CA THR A 381 11.52 3.51 6.84
C THR A 381 12.55 2.43 7.17
N LYS A 382 13.19 1.84 6.15
CA LYS A 382 14.27 0.86 6.32
C LYS A 382 15.46 1.49 7.07
N ASN A 383 15.87 2.69 6.64
CA ASN A 383 16.96 3.43 7.29
C ASN A 383 16.64 3.76 8.76
N ALA A 384 15.41 4.16 9.06
CA ALA A 384 14.98 4.45 10.45
C ALA A 384 15.00 3.20 11.34
N ASP A 385 14.55 2.05 10.81
CA ASP A 385 14.57 0.77 11.52
C ASP A 385 16.01 0.29 11.77
N ASP A 386 16.93 0.49 10.82
CA ASP A 386 18.35 0.13 10.97
C ASP A 386 19.06 1.00 12.02
N VAL A 387 18.77 2.30 12.05
CA VAL A 387 19.29 3.21 13.09
C VAL A 387 18.73 2.85 14.47
N ALA A 388 17.44 2.53 14.57
CA ALA A 388 16.83 2.09 15.82
C ALA A 388 17.42 0.77 16.32
N LYS A 389 17.65 -0.21 15.42
CA LYS A 389 18.33 -1.48 15.74
C LYS A 389 19.77 -1.24 16.21
N ALA A 390 20.53 -0.38 15.54
CA ALA A 390 21.91 -0.04 15.93
C ALA A 390 21.97 0.62 17.33
N SER A 391 21.04 1.52 17.64
CA SER A 391 20.98 2.20 18.94
C SER A 391 20.63 1.28 20.13
N ASN A 392 19.95 0.17 19.88
CA ASN A 392 19.62 -0.84 20.91
C ASN A 392 20.76 -1.84 21.18
N VAL A 393 21.81 -1.85 20.36
CA VAL A 393 23.00 -2.70 20.56
C VAL A 393 24.00 -2.05 21.55
N GLU A 394 23.91 -0.74 21.80
CA GLU A 394 24.84 0.00 22.67
C GLU A 394 24.36 0.22 24.12
N LYS A 395 23.54 -0.68 24.71
CA LYS A 395 23.38 -0.71 26.17
C LYS A 395 24.30 -1.76 26.79
N PRO A 396 25.33 -1.37 27.57
CA PRO A 396 26.10 -2.32 28.35
C PRO A 396 25.20 -2.93 29.42
N SER A 397 25.24 -4.25 29.52
CA SER A 397 24.65 -5.01 30.61
C SER A 397 25.34 -4.66 31.93
N GLU A 398 24.75 -3.79 32.74
CA GLU A 398 25.11 -3.69 34.15
C GLU A 398 24.29 -4.68 34.96
N GLY A 399 25.04 -5.51 35.69
CA GLY A 399 24.55 -6.67 36.42
C GLY A 399 23.78 -6.34 37.70
N ASN A 400 22.86 -7.25 37.98
CA ASN A 400 22.23 -7.62 39.23
C ASN A 400 22.84 -7.10 40.55
N THR A 401 21.95 -6.68 41.46
CA THR A 401 21.90 -6.82 42.95
C THR A 401 21.23 -5.54 43.53
N VAL A 402 20.26 -5.50 44.43
CA VAL A 402 19.68 -6.42 45.43
C VAL A 402 18.19 -6.05 45.58
N ALA A 403 17.34 -7.03 45.83
CA ALA A 403 15.96 -6.82 46.27
C ALA A 403 15.92 -6.47 47.77
N GLU A 404 15.23 -5.40 48.16
CA GLU A 404 14.74 -5.23 49.54
C GLU A 404 13.38 -4.53 49.57
N SER A 405 12.42 -5.26 50.13
CA SER A 405 11.26 -4.86 50.94
C SER A 405 10.54 -3.53 50.66
N GLY A 406 9.25 -3.66 50.35
CA GLY A 406 8.31 -2.54 50.35
C GLY A 406 8.00 -1.99 51.75
N GLU A 407 7.48 -0.76 51.75
CA GLU A 407 6.51 -0.28 52.73
C GLU A 407 5.82 0.98 52.20
N ASN A 408 4.54 1.10 52.53
CA ASN A 408 3.68 2.28 52.35
C ASN A 408 4.35 3.58 52.83
N LEU A 409 4.03 4.72 52.22
CA LEU A 409 3.36 5.79 52.98
C LEU A 409 2.72 6.86 52.08
N VAL A 410 1.50 7.17 52.48
CA VAL A 410 0.68 8.33 52.14
C VAL A 410 1.26 9.59 52.80
N GLU A 411 1.07 10.74 52.11
CA GLU A 411 1.02 12.12 52.66
C GLU A 411 2.28 12.94 53.02
N GLN A 412 2.18 14.22 52.62
CA GLN A 412 2.87 15.44 53.09
C GLN A 412 4.33 15.62 52.61
N ILE A 413 4.78 16.79 52.12
CA ILE A 413 4.74 18.12 52.75
C ILE A 413 4.84 19.22 51.68
N ALA A 414 4.01 20.25 51.86
CA ALA A 414 4.18 21.57 51.25
C ALA A 414 5.32 22.35 51.94
N ALA A 415 6.17 23.00 51.16
CA ALA A 415 6.92 24.20 51.54
C ALA A 415 7.16 25.06 50.29
#